data_AF-A0A9D0VK85-F1
#
_entry.id   AF-A0A9D0VK85-F1
#
_cell.length_a   1.000
_cell.length_b   1.000
_cell.length_c   1.000
_cell.angle_alpha   90.00
_cell.angle_beta   90.00
_cell.angle_gamma   90.00
#
_symmetry.space_group_name_H-M   'P 1'
#
loop_
_entity.id
_entity.type
_entity.pdbx_description
1 polymer ?
#
loop_
_entity_poly.entity_id
_entity_poly.type
_entity_poly.pdbx_seq_one_letter_code
_entity_poly.pdbx_strand_id
1 'polypeptide(L)'
;MRMLASLLFALPTPAVAATPTASSVGTSMEGVRHVASRAFDGLLSTAWSEGALGDGEGEWLELRLDRPVDVASVSIWPGWLGGMDREIREHGRPRVVTLTFGVAKGEPVVQREVMLDPGEEGPLRHDVLVEVSQARSLRITLDEVYSGGIHSDTFIAEVALNLVAGTPLAQVEAVESWLSSEPGQRVASAHRDRAIGLYDKIQAEQFGDRESLQQLMDWVVDGAPYVRDRAARVPPGFRVAAIPPDPVSLEALLKIKDANAVPAIERAALRTTGALSSELHRRADMLAAYAEIKGGGVRNVPPWGQEGFEKGALRSFGEPLPLAVDDYGGLYVADLGNHRVQRFDLDTGIVEETWGAPEPDLTDIWFYKTRDFYPSGAAPSTAPGGFVHPVDLAVRRGKDGDSVFVLDLGAEPGHKGSWGRITHIDPAGQIAHTQPLPFDGPISANVSGEGHIVTTRKSVIVLWANEGIAYSLPGWEPGERFRLEDGSPEGAVAFRNGKLGLVYGRELVLYSTDGFRHGDIIGDSLGSGYEAWGITLDERGKLWAALDTGEIVKFKRPGEVDLRFTLGDYSFIEPRIAVIDDHVFVTTRDRILRGDALQLYAEQRSGEQRSNLELTP
;
A
#
# COMPACT_ATOMS: atom_id res chain seq x y z
N MET A 1 39.08 -27.98 -10.74
CA MET A 1 39.76 -27.23 -11.82
C MET A 1 39.58 -25.75 -11.52
N ARG A 2 40.66 -25.05 -11.14
CA ARG A 2 40.64 -23.59 -10.89
C ARG A 2 40.64 -22.88 -12.23
N MET A 3 39.56 -22.17 -12.57
CA MET A 3 39.56 -21.20 -13.67
C MET A 3 40.28 -19.94 -13.18
N LEU A 4 41.42 -19.63 -13.77
CA LEU A 4 42.05 -18.31 -13.67
C LEU A 4 41.16 -17.30 -14.41
N ALA A 5 40.43 -16.49 -13.65
CA ALA A 5 39.86 -15.25 -14.19
C ALA A 5 41.02 -14.24 -14.30
N SER A 6 41.42 -13.92 -15.53
CA SER A 6 42.30 -12.81 -15.82
C SER A 6 41.62 -11.51 -15.38
N LEU A 7 42.03 -10.94 -14.25
CA LEU A 7 41.76 -9.54 -13.93
C LEU A 7 42.49 -8.68 -14.96
N LEU A 8 41.79 -8.26 -16.02
CA LEU A 8 42.16 -7.02 -16.70
C LEU A 8 41.82 -5.88 -15.74
N PHE A 9 42.84 -5.29 -15.13
CA PHE A 9 42.70 -3.97 -14.53
C PHE A 9 42.36 -2.99 -15.66
N ALA A 10 41.11 -2.54 -15.72
CA ALA A 10 40.76 -1.35 -16.48
C ALA A 10 41.61 -0.19 -15.92
N LEU A 11 42.46 0.39 -16.76
CA LEU A 11 43.17 1.61 -16.39
C LEU A 11 42.12 2.68 -16.05
N PRO A 12 42.28 3.45 -14.96
CA PRO A 12 41.34 4.52 -14.63
C PRO A 12 41.24 5.48 -15.83
N THR A 13 40.03 5.64 -16.37
CA THR A 13 39.76 6.64 -17.38
C THR A 13 40.12 8.01 -16.80
N PRO A 14 41.01 8.79 -17.46
CA PRO A 14 41.48 10.02 -16.88
C PRO A 14 40.33 11.04 -16.84
N ALA A 15 40.26 11.83 -15.76
CA ALA A 15 39.14 12.71 -15.45
C ALA A 15 38.67 13.56 -16.65
N VAL A 16 37.39 13.45 -17.00
CA VAL A 16 36.67 14.38 -17.89
C VAL A 16 36.39 15.68 -17.12
N ALA A 17 36.45 16.82 -17.77
CA ALA A 17 35.94 18.11 -17.30
C ALA A 17 34.85 18.61 -18.26
N ALA A 18 33.84 19.29 -17.72
CA ALA A 18 32.73 19.80 -18.50
C ALA A 18 32.45 21.26 -18.16
N THR A 19 32.11 22.07 -19.18
CA THR A 19 31.84 23.51 -19.04
C THR A 19 30.45 23.84 -19.57
N PRO A 20 29.49 24.12 -18.69
CA PRO A 20 28.16 24.63 -19.06
C PRO A 20 28.20 26.09 -19.54
N THR A 21 27.45 26.38 -20.59
CA THR A 21 27.20 27.72 -21.12
C THR A 21 25.75 27.83 -21.62
N ALA A 22 25.21 29.03 -21.77
CA ALA A 22 23.89 29.26 -22.34
C ALA A 22 23.87 30.56 -23.15
N SER A 23 22.87 30.70 -24.03
CA SER A 23 22.60 31.93 -24.78
C SER A 23 22.22 33.11 -23.90
N SER A 24 21.45 32.86 -22.84
CA SER A 24 20.98 33.84 -21.89
C SER A 24 20.84 33.24 -20.48
N VAL A 25 20.56 34.11 -19.50
CA VAL A 25 20.41 33.75 -18.09
C VAL A 25 19.27 34.56 -17.48
N GLY A 26 18.19 33.88 -17.12
CA GLY A 26 17.08 34.44 -16.34
C GLY A 26 17.51 34.80 -14.92
N THR A 27 16.81 35.78 -14.34
CA THR A 27 17.02 36.20 -12.94
C THR A 27 15.66 36.32 -12.27
N SER A 28 15.46 35.62 -11.16
CA SER A 28 14.21 35.67 -10.41
C SER A 28 13.97 37.06 -9.79
N MET A 29 12.74 37.32 -9.33
CA MET A 29 12.41 38.55 -8.60
C MET A 29 13.26 38.76 -7.34
N GLU A 30 13.74 37.67 -6.74
CA GLU A 30 14.62 37.67 -5.56
C GLU A 30 16.11 37.90 -5.91
N GLY A 31 16.42 38.09 -7.19
CA GLY A 31 17.78 38.33 -7.68
C GLY A 31 18.60 37.06 -7.88
N VAL A 32 17.98 35.88 -7.85
CA VAL A 32 18.67 34.60 -8.06
C VAL A 32 18.91 34.41 -9.55
N ARG A 33 20.19 34.25 -9.95
CA ARG A 33 20.56 33.99 -11.35
C ARG A 33 20.47 32.50 -11.68
N HIS A 34 19.72 32.18 -12.72
CA HIS A 34 19.51 30.80 -13.19
C HIS A 34 20.49 30.45 -14.32
N VAL A 35 21.78 30.42 -13.97
CA VAL A 35 22.88 30.17 -14.92
C VAL A 35 22.89 28.74 -15.46
N ALA A 36 23.50 28.54 -16.63
CA ALA A 36 23.60 27.24 -17.30
C ALA A 36 24.11 26.11 -16.39
N SER A 37 25.05 26.41 -15.48
CA SER A 37 25.64 25.38 -14.61
C SER A 37 24.65 24.74 -13.65
N ARG A 38 23.51 25.37 -13.38
CA ARG A 38 22.45 24.81 -12.52
C ARG A 38 21.73 23.64 -13.20
N ALA A 39 21.56 23.68 -14.51
CA ALA A 39 21.01 22.54 -15.27
C ALA A 39 21.98 21.36 -15.42
N PHE A 40 23.12 21.37 -14.72
CA PHE A 40 24.15 20.34 -14.83
C PHE A 40 24.80 20.02 -13.48
N ASP A 41 24.26 20.53 -12.36
CA ASP A 41 24.91 20.47 -11.06
C ASP A 41 24.54 19.23 -10.24
N GLY A 42 23.60 18.43 -10.72
CA GLY A 42 23.11 17.21 -10.10
C GLY A 42 21.92 17.41 -9.17
N LEU A 43 21.36 18.62 -9.10
CA LEU A 43 20.33 19.04 -8.15
C LEU A 43 19.04 19.41 -8.89
N LEU A 44 17.94 18.71 -8.58
CA LEU A 44 16.62 19.04 -9.12
C LEU A 44 16.03 20.30 -8.47
N SER A 45 16.52 20.72 -7.29
CA SER A 45 16.08 21.97 -6.67
C SER A 45 16.65 23.23 -7.32
N THR A 46 17.53 23.09 -8.30
CA THR A 46 18.06 24.20 -9.08
C THR A 46 17.67 24.07 -10.54
N ALA A 47 17.86 25.14 -11.32
CA ALA A 47 17.53 25.14 -12.73
C ALA A 47 18.28 26.25 -13.47
N TRP A 48 18.54 26.01 -14.75
CA TRP A 48 18.75 27.08 -15.72
C TRP A 48 17.40 27.67 -16.12
N SER A 49 17.40 28.97 -16.39
CA SER A 49 16.29 29.69 -16.97
C SER A 49 16.82 30.56 -18.10
N GLU A 50 16.07 30.61 -19.19
CA GLU A 50 16.32 31.58 -20.24
C GLU A 50 16.06 33.01 -19.72
N GLY A 51 16.71 34.00 -20.32
CA GLY A 51 16.58 35.41 -19.94
C GLY A 51 16.33 36.33 -21.12
N ALA A 52 15.81 35.77 -22.21
CA ALA A 52 15.39 36.51 -23.38
C ALA A 52 13.98 37.09 -23.16
N LEU A 53 13.52 37.89 -24.11
CA LEU A 53 12.12 38.34 -24.11
C LEU A 53 11.26 37.27 -24.78
N GLY A 54 10.17 36.87 -24.13
CA GLY A 54 9.23 35.86 -24.62
C GLY A 54 9.38 34.56 -23.86
N ASP A 55 8.98 33.46 -24.49
CA ASP A 55 8.93 32.14 -23.85
C ASP A 55 10.27 31.36 -23.94
N GLY A 56 11.31 31.96 -24.55
CA GLY A 56 12.61 31.32 -24.72
C GLY A 56 12.83 30.53 -26.00
N GLU A 57 11.95 30.63 -26.99
CA GLU A 57 12.17 29.99 -28.30
C GLU A 57 13.47 30.49 -28.96
N GLY A 58 14.31 29.56 -29.40
CA GLY A 58 15.64 29.81 -29.95
C GLY A 58 16.77 29.90 -28.91
N GLU A 59 16.44 29.96 -27.62
CA GLU A 59 17.44 29.94 -26.55
C GLU A 59 18.04 28.54 -26.41
N TRP A 60 19.27 28.48 -25.90
CA TRP A 60 20.00 27.22 -25.78
C TRP A 60 20.90 27.18 -24.56
N LEU A 61 21.15 25.97 -24.09
CA LEU A 61 22.24 25.65 -23.17
C LEU A 61 23.16 24.58 -23.77
N GLU A 62 24.45 24.66 -23.44
CA GLU A 62 25.49 23.81 -24.02
C GLU A 62 26.47 23.34 -22.95
N LEU A 63 26.71 22.03 -22.92
CA LEU A 63 27.75 21.38 -22.16
C LEU A 63 28.93 21.04 -23.07
N ARG A 64 30.09 21.63 -22.84
CA ARG A 64 31.33 21.29 -23.55
C ARG A 64 32.17 20.32 -22.73
N LEU A 65 32.69 19.29 -23.37
CA LEU A 65 33.50 18.24 -22.78
C LEU A 65 34.97 18.39 -23.20
N ASP A 66 35.87 18.40 -22.23
CA ASP A 66 37.32 18.51 -22.47
C ASP A 66 37.91 17.26 -23.15
N ARG A 67 37.16 16.15 -23.15
CA ARG A 67 37.48 14.86 -23.77
C ARG A 67 36.25 14.24 -24.41
N PRO A 68 36.42 13.43 -25.48
CA PRO A 68 35.31 12.73 -26.10
C PRO A 68 34.76 11.64 -25.17
N VAL A 69 33.43 11.47 -25.15
CA VAL A 69 32.76 10.38 -24.43
C VAL A 69 31.72 9.71 -25.35
N ASP A 70 31.40 8.46 -25.06
CA ASP A 70 30.36 7.73 -25.80
C ASP A 70 29.05 7.81 -25.02
N VAL A 71 28.05 8.49 -25.59
CA VAL A 71 26.76 8.82 -24.98
C VAL A 71 25.69 7.88 -25.52
N ALA A 72 24.99 7.16 -24.64
CA ALA A 72 23.84 6.34 -25.01
C ALA A 72 22.56 7.17 -25.06
N SER A 73 22.32 8.00 -24.03
CA SER A 73 21.12 8.81 -23.91
C SER A 73 21.36 10.12 -23.16
N VAL A 74 20.41 11.05 -23.28
CA VAL A 74 20.36 12.29 -22.51
C VAL A 74 19.09 12.28 -21.67
N SER A 75 19.22 12.50 -20.37
CA SER A 75 18.08 12.70 -19.48
C SER A 75 17.85 14.20 -19.32
N ILE A 76 16.62 14.67 -19.47
CA ILE A 76 16.24 16.08 -19.32
C ILE A 76 15.08 16.16 -18.33
N TRP A 77 15.23 17.00 -17.32
CA TRP A 77 14.18 17.34 -16.36
C TRP A 77 13.69 18.77 -16.66
N PRO A 78 12.60 18.93 -17.44
CA PRO A 78 12.09 20.24 -17.80
C PRO A 78 11.44 20.95 -16.60
N GLY A 79 11.46 22.28 -16.61
CA GLY A 79 10.73 23.12 -15.66
C GLY A 79 11.49 23.50 -14.40
N TRP A 80 10.80 24.22 -13.52
CA TRP A 80 11.29 24.64 -12.21
C TRP A 80 10.87 23.64 -11.14
N LEU A 81 11.79 22.72 -10.78
CA LEU A 81 11.51 21.63 -9.82
C LEU A 81 11.94 21.93 -8.38
N GLY A 82 12.57 23.10 -8.14
CA GLY A 82 12.88 23.60 -6.79
C GLY A 82 11.74 24.34 -6.10
N GLY A 83 10.63 24.53 -6.82
CA GLY A 83 9.46 25.25 -6.37
C GLY A 83 8.36 24.37 -5.76
N MET A 84 7.22 25.00 -5.46
CA MET A 84 5.98 24.26 -5.19
C MET A 84 5.45 23.65 -6.50
N ASP A 85 4.69 22.55 -6.42
CA ASP A 85 4.19 21.86 -7.63
C ASP A 85 3.34 22.75 -8.53
N ARG A 86 2.69 23.77 -7.96
CA ARG A 86 1.97 24.79 -8.74
C ARG A 86 2.91 25.58 -9.65
N GLU A 87 4.12 25.91 -9.19
CA GLU A 87 5.10 26.72 -9.93
C GLU A 87 5.60 26.00 -11.20
N ILE A 88 5.55 24.67 -11.23
CA ILE A 88 5.84 23.88 -12.44
C ILE A 88 4.94 24.30 -13.62
N ARG A 89 3.66 24.64 -13.34
CA ARG A 89 2.69 25.11 -14.34
C ARG A 89 2.73 26.62 -14.57
N GLU A 90 3.31 27.37 -13.66
CA GLU A 90 3.36 28.83 -13.76
C GLU A 90 4.45 29.30 -14.72
N HIS A 91 5.51 28.50 -14.90
CA HIS A 91 6.64 28.77 -15.78
C HIS A 91 6.60 27.99 -17.10
N GLY A 92 7.34 28.50 -18.09
CA GLY A 92 7.49 27.87 -19.40
C GLY A 92 8.34 26.61 -19.35
N ARG A 93 8.09 25.68 -20.27
CA ARG A 93 8.83 24.42 -20.38
C ARG A 93 9.12 24.02 -21.83
N PRO A 94 10.26 23.38 -22.10
CA PRO A 94 10.55 22.90 -23.44
C PRO A 94 9.47 21.96 -23.96
N ARG A 95 8.97 22.22 -25.17
CA ARG A 95 8.02 21.37 -25.89
C ARG A 95 8.69 20.62 -27.02
N VAL A 96 9.53 21.31 -27.79
CA VAL A 96 10.37 20.69 -28.81
C VAL A 96 11.78 21.18 -28.63
N VAL A 97 12.74 20.27 -28.60
CA VAL A 97 14.16 20.61 -28.48
C VAL A 97 14.97 20.00 -29.63
N THR A 98 16.02 20.70 -30.03
CA THR A 98 17.05 20.14 -30.89
C THR A 98 18.31 19.88 -30.07
N LEU A 99 18.70 18.60 -29.98
CA LEU A 99 19.97 18.14 -29.42
C LEU A 99 21.03 18.15 -30.52
N THR A 100 22.09 18.94 -30.35
CA THR A 100 23.24 18.98 -31.26
C THR A 100 24.51 18.55 -30.54
N PHE A 101 25.09 17.44 -30.99
CA PHE A 101 26.35 16.93 -30.48
C PHE A 101 27.50 17.30 -31.39
N GLY A 102 28.45 18.08 -30.89
CA GLY A 102 29.76 18.18 -31.52
C GLY A 102 30.52 16.86 -31.27
N VAL A 103 31.10 16.26 -32.30
CA VAL A 103 31.88 15.02 -32.18
C VAL A 103 33.36 15.28 -32.45
N ALA A 104 34.26 14.45 -31.88
CA ALA A 104 35.69 14.62 -32.06
C ALA A 104 36.16 14.44 -33.51
N LYS A 105 35.41 13.65 -34.30
CA LYS A 105 35.68 13.41 -35.72
C LYS A 105 34.37 13.17 -36.46
N GLY A 106 34.14 13.92 -37.53
CA GLY A 106 32.94 13.82 -38.37
C GLY A 106 32.04 15.04 -38.23
N GLU A 107 30.86 14.94 -38.83
CA GLU A 107 29.82 15.98 -38.74
C GLU A 107 29.09 15.89 -37.38
N PRO A 108 28.56 17.01 -36.86
CA PRO A 108 27.73 17.00 -35.66
C PRO A 108 26.52 16.08 -35.82
N VAL A 109 26.15 15.40 -34.74
CA VAL A 109 24.90 14.61 -34.70
C VAL A 109 23.79 15.53 -34.21
N VAL A 110 22.68 15.59 -34.96
CA VAL A 110 21.53 16.46 -34.65
C VAL A 110 20.29 15.59 -34.52
N GLN A 111 19.57 15.74 -33.41
CA GLN A 111 18.31 15.03 -33.14
C GLN A 111 17.28 16.01 -32.60
N ARG A 112 16.09 16.00 -33.19
CA ARG A 112 14.94 16.79 -32.72
C ARG A 112 14.03 15.89 -31.90
N GLU A 113 13.62 16.36 -30.73
CA GLU A 113 12.82 15.60 -29.76
C GLU A 113 11.58 16.39 -29.33
N VAL A 114 10.43 15.72 -29.25
CA VAL A 114 9.18 16.31 -28.76
C VAL A 114 8.95 15.87 -27.32
N MET A 115 8.84 16.82 -26.42
CA MET A 115 8.56 16.60 -25.00
C MET A 115 7.05 16.72 -24.78
N LEU A 116 6.41 15.60 -24.43
CA LEU A 116 4.98 15.55 -24.10
C LEU A 116 4.76 15.90 -22.62
N ASP A 117 5.07 17.15 -22.26
CA ASP A 117 4.92 17.64 -20.89
C ASP A 117 4.20 19.00 -20.84
N PRO A 118 2.86 19.02 -20.95
CA PRO A 118 2.08 20.25 -20.75
C PRO A 118 1.97 20.63 -19.27
N GLY A 119 2.49 19.83 -18.32
CA GLY A 119 2.49 20.11 -16.87
C GLY A 119 1.23 19.78 -16.11
N GLU A 120 0.40 18.96 -16.71
CA GLU A 120 -0.80 18.45 -16.07
C GLU A 120 -0.49 17.26 -15.15
N GLU A 121 0.61 16.53 -15.39
CA GLU A 121 0.96 15.26 -14.75
C GLU A 121 2.09 15.38 -13.69
N GLY A 122 2.34 16.58 -13.16
CA GLY A 122 3.43 16.81 -12.22
C GLY A 122 4.82 16.87 -12.89
N PRO A 123 5.92 16.74 -12.12
CA PRO A 123 7.27 16.78 -12.68
C PRO A 123 7.56 15.55 -13.55
N LEU A 124 8.31 15.73 -14.65
CA LEU A 124 8.65 14.65 -15.58
C LEU A 124 10.17 14.55 -15.84
N ARG A 125 10.58 13.38 -16.33
CA ARG A 125 11.92 13.09 -16.87
C ARG A 125 11.78 12.59 -18.30
N HIS A 126 12.54 13.19 -19.22
CA HIS A 126 12.64 12.72 -20.59
C HIS A 126 14.01 12.08 -20.84
N ASP A 127 14.03 10.77 -21.10
CA ASP A 127 15.22 10.05 -21.54
C ASP A 127 15.24 9.92 -23.07
N VAL A 128 16.13 10.68 -23.71
CA VAL A 128 16.28 10.71 -25.17
C VAL A 128 17.42 9.78 -25.58
N LEU A 129 17.10 8.71 -26.30
CA LEU A 129 18.12 7.83 -26.89
C LEU A 129 18.80 8.54 -28.07
N VAL A 130 20.14 8.59 -28.06
CA VAL A 130 20.93 9.33 -29.07
C VAL A 130 22.09 8.55 -29.67
N GLU A 131 22.65 7.57 -28.95
CA GLU A 131 23.79 6.72 -29.38
C GLU A 131 24.92 7.49 -30.12
N VAL A 132 25.58 8.43 -29.44
CA VAL A 132 26.62 9.28 -30.02
C VAL A 132 28.00 8.85 -29.53
N SER A 133 28.85 8.39 -30.44
CA SER A 133 30.26 8.11 -30.14
C SER A 133 31.13 9.37 -30.18
N GLN A 134 32.09 9.47 -29.27
CA GLN A 134 33.10 10.53 -29.23
C GLN A 134 32.51 11.95 -29.15
N ALA A 135 31.41 12.12 -28.43
CA ALA A 135 30.77 13.41 -28.16
C ALA A 135 31.73 14.34 -27.40
N ARG A 136 31.86 15.57 -27.89
CA ARG A 136 32.66 16.69 -27.35
C ARG A 136 31.79 17.80 -26.81
N SER A 137 30.53 17.86 -27.21
CA SER A 137 29.56 18.77 -26.63
C SER A 137 28.16 18.21 -26.77
N LEU A 138 27.25 18.72 -25.95
CA LEU A 138 25.80 18.65 -26.15
C LEU A 138 25.27 20.08 -26.09
N ARG A 139 24.60 20.54 -27.15
CA ARG A 139 23.76 21.74 -27.12
C ARG A 139 22.30 21.32 -27.19
N ILE A 140 21.48 21.90 -26.33
CA ILE A 140 20.02 21.79 -26.35
C ILE A 140 19.47 23.15 -26.74
N THR A 141 18.82 23.22 -27.90
CA THR A 141 18.11 24.41 -28.36
C THR A 141 16.62 24.22 -28.13
N LEU A 142 15.95 25.24 -27.59
CA LEU A 142 14.51 25.28 -27.40
C LEU A 142 13.86 25.67 -28.74
N ASP A 143 13.29 24.72 -29.47
CA ASP A 143 12.64 25.00 -30.75
C ASP A 143 11.20 25.51 -30.54
N GLU A 144 10.48 24.90 -29.60
CA GLU A 144 9.12 25.26 -29.21
C GLU A 144 8.98 25.09 -27.69
N VAL A 145 8.13 25.90 -27.07
CA VAL A 145 7.91 25.93 -25.62
C VAL A 145 6.42 25.82 -25.30
N TYR A 146 6.08 25.10 -24.23
CA TYR A 146 4.80 25.27 -23.55
C TYR A 146 4.88 26.53 -22.70
N SER A 147 4.15 27.58 -23.09
CA SER A 147 4.12 28.83 -22.34
C SER A 147 3.63 28.58 -20.90
N GLY A 148 4.26 29.24 -19.94
CA GLY A 148 3.83 29.19 -18.55
C GLY A 148 2.48 29.88 -18.35
N GLY A 149 1.71 29.43 -17.36
CA GLY A 149 0.41 30.03 -17.06
C GLY A 149 0.49 31.46 -16.52
N ILE A 150 1.64 31.87 -15.96
CA ILE A 150 1.85 33.19 -15.34
C ILE A 150 3.13 33.86 -15.84
N HIS A 151 4.20 33.10 -15.97
CA HIS A 151 5.53 33.56 -16.34
C HIS A 151 5.93 32.99 -17.70
N SER A 152 6.53 33.83 -18.55
CA SER A 152 7.07 33.39 -19.83
C SER A 152 8.41 32.68 -19.68
N ASP A 153 9.12 32.89 -18.57
CA ASP A 153 10.44 32.32 -18.34
C ASP A 153 10.42 30.79 -18.42
N THR A 154 11.23 30.23 -19.32
CA THR A 154 11.37 28.78 -19.48
C THR A 154 12.53 28.22 -18.67
N PHE A 155 12.29 27.09 -18.00
CA PHE A 155 13.26 26.43 -17.13
C PHE A 155 13.62 25.02 -17.60
N ILE A 156 14.87 24.64 -17.33
CA ILE A 156 15.33 23.25 -17.32
C ILE A 156 16.04 23.02 -15.99
N ALA A 157 15.49 22.12 -15.17
CA ALA A 157 16.03 21.80 -13.85
C ALA A 157 17.39 21.11 -13.96
N GLU A 158 17.48 20.08 -14.82
CA GLU A 158 18.69 19.27 -14.90
C GLU A 158 18.81 18.58 -16.27
N VAL A 159 20.06 18.29 -16.66
CA VAL A 159 20.43 17.57 -17.88
C VAL A 159 21.57 16.62 -17.56
N ALA A 160 21.36 15.32 -17.79
CA ALA A 160 22.37 14.30 -17.58
C ALA A 160 22.74 13.57 -18.87
N LEU A 161 24.04 13.40 -19.11
CA LEU A 161 24.58 12.51 -20.14
C LEU A 161 24.71 11.10 -19.57
N ASN A 162 24.05 10.14 -20.19
CA ASN A 162 24.17 8.73 -19.83
C ASN A 162 25.15 8.05 -20.79
N LEU A 163 26.21 7.48 -20.23
CA LEU A 163 27.23 6.80 -21.02
C LEU A 163 26.78 5.42 -21.47
N VAL A 164 27.42 4.90 -22.51
CA VAL A 164 27.23 3.50 -22.95
C VAL A 164 27.53 2.54 -21.79
N ALA A 165 26.74 1.48 -21.69
CA ALA A 165 26.88 0.50 -20.62
C ALA A 165 28.29 -0.12 -20.58
N GLY A 166 28.84 -0.26 -19.37
CA GLY A 166 30.19 -0.80 -19.16
C GLY A 166 31.32 0.23 -19.20
N THR A 167 31.01 1.52 -19.42
CA THR A 167 31.99 2.61 -19.34
C THR A 167 31.56 3.70 -18.33
N PRO A 168 31.46 3.38 -17.02
CA PRO A 168 31.15 4.38 -16.01
C PRO A 168 32.28 5.42 -15.90
N LEU A 169 31.95 6.62 -15.44
CA LEU A 169 32.98 7.62 -15.13
C LEU A 169 33.71 7.25 -13.85
N ALA A 170 35.03 7.21 -13.91
CA ALA A 170 35.88 6.96 -12.74
C ALA A 170 35.57 7.89 -11.55
N GLN A 171 35.12 9.13 -11.78
CA GLN A 171 34.73 10.03 -10.70
C GLN A 171 33.43 9.61 -10.01
N VAL A 172 32.47 9.03 -10.74
CA VAL A 172 31.24 8.48 -10.16
C VAL A 172 31.60 7.24 -9.33
N GLU A 173 32.39 6.32 -9.89
CA GLU A 173 32.89 5.14 -9.17
C GLU A 173 33.70 5.52 -7.91
N ALA A 174 34.47 6.61 -7.97
CA ALA A 174 35.22 7.10 -6.82
C ALA A 174 34.30 7.63 -5.71
N VAL A 175 33.15 8.21 -6.03
CA VAL A 175 32.13 8.60 -5.04
C VAL A 175 31.53 7.35 -4.42
N GLU A 176 31.08 6.39 -5.22
CA GLU A 176 30.50 5.13 -4.74
C GLU A 176 31.47 4.33 -3.85
N SER A 177 32.72 4.21 -4.29
CA SER A 177 33.80 3.56 -3.54
C SER A 177 34.06 4.26 -2.21
N TRP A 178 34.06 5.60 -2.20
CA TRP A 178 34.21 6.37 -0.97
C TRP A 178 33.01 6.19 -0.03
N LEU A 179 31.77 6.18 -0.53
CA LEU A 179 30.57 5.94 0.27
C LEU A 179 30.62 4.58 0.98
N SER A 180 31.20 3.58 0.30
CA SER A 180 31.39 2.22 0.84
C SER A 180 32.58 2.08 1.79
N SER A 181 33.44 3.10 1.90
CA SER A 181 34.64 3.08 2.76
C SER A 181 34.34 3.45 4.22
N GLU A 182 35.21 3.08 5.16
CA GLU A 182 35.07 3.45 6.58
C GLU A 182 34.92 4.97 6.82
N PRO A 183 35.69 5.87 6.16
CA PRO A 183 35.43 7.31 6.25
C PRO A 183 34.03 7.71 5.77
N GLY A 184 33.55 7.14 4.66
CA GLY A 184 32.21 7.42 4.13
C GLY A 184 31.12 6.98 5.10
N GLN A 185 31.22 5.74 5.60
CA GLN A 185 30.28 5.18 6.57
C GLN A 185 30.23 5.97 7.89
N ARG A 186 31.37 6.50 8.37
CA ARG A 186 31.39 7.36 9.56
C ARG A 186 30.62 8.66 9.36
N VAL A 187 30.77 9.31 8.20
CA VAL A 187 30.02 10.54 7.89
C VAL A 187 28.54 10.25 7.67
N ALA A 188 28.21 9.12 7.02
CA ALA A 188 26.84 8.66 6.86
C ALA A 188 26.16 8.38 8.22
N SER A 189 26.88 7.81 9.18
CA SER A 189 26.37 7.61 10.55
C SER A 189 26.06 8.96 11.22
N ALA A 190 26.97 9.93 11.14
CA ALA A 190 26.72 11.26 11.71
C ALA A 190 25.58 12.01 11.00
N HIS A 191 25.38 11.79 9.70
CA HIS A 191 24.24 12.31 8.95
C HIS A 191 22.93 11.67 9.42
N ARG A 192 22.93 10.35 9.67
CA ARG A 192 21.77 9.64 10.22
C ARG A 192 21.31 10.25 11.54
N ASP A 193 22.24 10.55 12.44
CA ASP A 193 21.92 11.18 13.73
C ASP A 193 21.26 12.56 13.55
N ARG A 194 21.65 13.33 12.51
CA ARG A 194 21.01 14.61 12.17
C ARG A 194 19.61 14.42 11.63
N ALA A 195 19.40 13.47 10.72
CA ALA A 195 18.08 13.18 10.17
C ALA A 195 17.10 12.72 11.26
N ILE A 196 17.58 11.91 12.22
CA ILE A 196 16.81 11.55 13.42
C ILE A 196 16.48 12.79 14.25
N GLY A 197 17.43 13.70 14.47
CA GLY A 197 17.17 14.95 15.18
C GLY A 197 16.12 15.85 14.50
N LEU A 198 16.10 15.91 13.17
CA LEU A 198 15.06 16.62 12.41
C LEU A 198 13.69 15.95 12.59
N TYR A 199 13.65 14.62 12.48
CA TYR A 199 12.45 13.83 12.73
C TYR A 199 11.90 14.09 14.14
N ASP A 200 12.75 13.99 15.16
CA ASP A 200 12.37 14.21 16.56
C ASP A 200 11.84 15.63 16.79
N LYS A 201 12.46 16.64 16.15
CA LYS A 201 11.98 18.04 16.21
C LYS A 201 10.58 18.17 15.60
N ILE A 202 10.33 17.56 14.44
CA ILE A 202 9.01 17.58 13.78
C ILE A 202 7.97 16.93 14.69
N GLN A 203 8.27 15.78 15.29
CA GLN A 203 7.34 15.05 16.17
C GLN A 203 7.05 15.79 17.49
N ALA A 204 7.98 16.61 17.98
CA ALA A 204 7.81 17.37 19.21
C ALA A 204 6.87 18.58 19.07
N GLU A 205 6.65 19.07 17.84
CA GLU A 205 5.82 20.25 17.56
C GLU A 205 4.38 19.87 17.19
N GLN A 206 3.39 20.55 17.78
CA GLN A 206 1.96 20.25 17.59
C GLN A 206 1.50 20.30 16.12
N PHE A 207 2.13 21.14 15.31
CA PHE A 207 1.81 21.31 13.89
C PHE A 207 2.97 20.90 12.97
N GLY A 208 3.95 20.17 13.51
CA GLY A 208 5.21 19.85 12.85
C GLY A 208 6.15 21.06 12.68
N ASP A 209 7.41 20.80 12.37
CA ASP A 209 8.42 21.81 12.05
C ASP A 209 8.66 21.86 10.54
N ARG A 210 8.09 22.87 9.86
CA ARG A 210 8.15 23.00 8.40
C ARG A 210 9.57 23.10 7.86
N GLU A 211 10.48 23.73 8.60
CA GLU A 211 11.88 23.88 8.19
C GLU A 211 12.61 22.53 8.19
N SER A 212 12.45 21.73 9.25
CA SER A 212 13.01 20.38 9.30
C SER A 212 12.39 19.45 8.26
N LEU A 213 11.07 19.57 8.03
CA LEU A 213 10.39 18.79 6.99
C LEU A 213 10.97 19.13 5.61
N GLN A 214 11.09 20.42 5.29
CA GLN A 214 11.70 20.87 4.04
C GLN A 214 13.15 20.38 3.91
N GLN A 215 13.93 20.42 4.99
CA GLN A 215 15.30 19.95 4.96
C GLN A 215 15.40 18.44 4.69
N LEU A 216 14.52 17.62 5.27
CA LEU A 216 14.45 16.19 4.97
C LEU A 216 14.02 15.95 3.51
N MET A 217 13.02 16.70 3.01
CA MET A 217 12.60 16.66 1.62
C MET A 217 13.74 16.97 0.65
N ASP A 218 14.51 18.03 0.91
CA ASP A 218 15.67 18.40 0.10
C ASP A 218 16.75 17.31 0.10
N TRP A 219 16.95 16.62 1.23
CA TRP A 219 17.91 15.51 1.33
C TRP A 219 17.43 14.27 0.58
N VAL A 220 16.11 14.01 0.55
CA VAL A 220 15.52 12.94 -0.27
C VAL A 220 15.67 13.25 -1.75
N VAL A 221 15.35 14.47 -2.18
CA VAL A 221 15.41 14.86 -3.60
C VAL A 221 16.85 14.96 -4.09
N ASP A 222 17.71 15.71 -3.39
CA ASP A 222 19.04 16.11 -3.86
C ASP A 222 20.20 15.41 -3.15
N GLY A 223 19.89 14.37 -2.41
CA GLY A 223 20.85 13.58 -1.66
C GLY A 223 21.41 14.29 -0.43
N ALA A 224 22.06 13.50 0.42
CA ALA A 224 22.65 14.02 1.64
C ALA A 224 23.77 15.05 1.36
N PRO A 225 23.94 16.08 2.19
CA PRO A 225 24.96 17.12 1.98
C PRO A 225 26.37 16.58 1.76
N TYR A 226 26.76 15.55 2.52
CA TYR A 226 28.11 14.95 2.40
C TYR A 226 28.32 14.19 1.08
N VAL A 227 27.24 13.72 0.44
CA VAL A 227 27.27 13.10 -0.88
C VAL A 227 27.42 14.18 -1.94
N ARG A 228 26.65 15.27 -1.84
CA ARG A 228 26.76 16.45 -2.72
C ARG A 228 28.17 17.03 -2.71
N ASP A 229 28.78 17.19 -1.54
CA ASP A 229 30.17 17.66 -1.40
C ASP A 229 31.18 16.77 -2.15
N ARG A 230 30.93 15.46 -2.21
CA ARG A 230 31.78 14.51 -2.93
C ARG A 230 31.50 14.51 -4.42
N ALA A 231 30.23 14.54 -4.79
CA ALA A 231 29.76 14.62 -6.17
C ALA A 231 30.14 15.93 -6.85
N ALA A 232 30.49 16.99 -6.12
CA ALA A 232 31.05 18.22 -6.69
C ALA A 232 32.31 17.98 -7.56
N ARG A 233 33.03 16.86 -7.31
CA ARG A 233 34.20 16.42 -8.10
C ARG A 233 33.82 15.69 -9.39
N VAL A 234 32.58 15.26 -9.50
CA VAL A 234 32.03 14.70 -10.74
C VAL A 234 31.74 15.86 -11.69
N PRO A 235 32.08 15.74 -12.98
CA PRO A 235 31.92 16.84 -13.92
C PRO A 235 30.43 17.18 -14.13
N PRO A 236 30.11 18.46 -14.42
CA PRO A 236 28.75 18.84 -14.77
C PRO A 236 28.16 17.95 -15.87
N GLY A 237 26.86 17.64 -15.76
CA GLY A 237 26.14 16.72 -16.66
C GLY A 237 26.31 15.24 -16.37
N PHE A 238 27.09 14.88 -15.34
CA PHE A 238 27.22 13.51 -14.85
C PHE A 238 26.95 13.38 -13.35
N ARG A 239 26.66 14.49 -12.66
CA ARG A 239 26.55 14.54 -11.19
C ARG A 239 25.32 13.83 -10.65
N VAL A 240 24.20 13.85 -11.38
CA VAL A 240 22.97 13.14 -10.98
C VAL A 240 23.25 11.67 -10.67
N ALA A 241 24.08 11.02 -11.50
CA ALA A 241 24.45 9.61 -11.33
C ALA A 241 25.26 9.34 -10.05
N ALA A 242 25.92 10.34 -9.47
CA ALA A 242 26.70 10.21 -8.24
C ALA A 242 25.95 10.64 -6.97
N ILE A 243 24.70 11.09 -7.11
CA ILE A 243 23.88 11.62 -6.01
C ILE A 243 22.60 10.77 -5.96
N PRO A 244 22.58 9.67 -5.18
CA PRO A 244 21.34 8.96 -4.90
C PRO A 244 20.44 9.76 -3.95
N PRO A 245 19.12 9.52 -3.95
CA PRO A 245 18.22 9.95 -2.88
C PRO A 245 18.74 9.53 -1.49
N ASP A 246 18.59 10.37 -0.46
CA ASP A 246 19.02 10.00 0.89
C ASP A 246 18.03 9.01 1.54
N PRO A 247 18.42 7.74 1.77
CA PRO A 247 17.50 6.71 2.25
C PRO A 247 17.06 6.95 3.70
N VAL A 248 17.89 7.58 4.52
CA VAL A 248 17.55 7.86 5.93
C VAL A 248 16.48 8.94 6.02
N SER A 249 16.63 10.02 5.25
CA SER A 249 15.62 11.08 5.19
C SER A 249 14.31 10.56 4.59
N LEU A 250 14.37 9.67 3.59
CA LEU A 250 13.19 9.04 3.02
C LEU A 250 12.44 8.23 4.08
N GLU A 251 13.16 7.42 4.86
CA GLU A 251 12.57 6.67 5.97
C GLU A 251 11.93 7.60 7.02
N ALA A 252 12.58 8.72 7.34
CA ALA A 252 12.04 9.73 8.24
C ALA A 252 10.73 10.35 7.70
N LEU A 253 10.68 10.73 6.41
CA LEU A 253 9.47 11.29 5.77
C LEU A 253 8.29 10.31 5.82
N LEU A 254 8.54 9.03 5.56
CA LEU A 254 7.50 7.99 5.62
C LEU A 254 6.98 7.77 7.04
N LYS A 255 7.83 7.94 8.06
CA LYS A 255 7.45 7.88 9.47
C LYS A 255 6.69 9.13 9.92
N ILE A 256 7.00 10.30 9.35
CA ILE A 256 6.29 11.55 9.63
C ILE A 256 4.84 11.49 9.12
N LYS A 257 4.60 10.76 8.02
CA LYS A 257 3.26 10.56 7.45
C LYS A 257 2.59 11.89 7.07
N ASP A 258 3.37 12.85 6.60
CA ASP A 258 2.89 14.15 6.11
C ASP A 258 2.83 14.14 4.58
N ALA A 259 1.65 14.42 4.04
CA ALA A 259 1.38 14.48 2.61
C ALA A 259 2.23 15.52 1.87
N ASN A 260 2.69 16.56 2.57
CA ASN A 260 3.59 17.56 2.00
C ASN A 260 4.93 16.97 1.54
N ALA A 261 5.28 15.75 1.99
CA ALA A 261 6.47 15.03 1.56
C ALA A 261 6.32 14.30 0.22
N VAL A 262 5.09 14.06 -0.26
CA VAL A 262 4.81 13.33 -1.53
C VAL A 262 5.60 13.91 -2.71
N PRO A 263 5.62 15.22 -2.96
CA PRO A 263 6.32 15.77 -4.13
C PRO A 263 7.84 15.56 -4.08
N ALA A 264 8.43 15.51 -2.88
CA ALA A 264 9.84 15.22 -2.73
C ALA A 264 10.17 13.74 -3.04
N ILE A 265 9.28 12.82 -2.67
CA ILE A 265 9.43 11.40 -2.98
C ILE A 265 9.25 11.17 -4.50
N GLU A 266 8.29 11.83 -5.13
CA GLU A 266 8.09 11.79 -6.60
C GLU A 266 9.32 12.33 -7.34
N ARG A 267 9.85 13.49 -6.95
CA ARG A 267 11.09 14.02 -7.54
C ARG A 267 12.30 13.10 -7.34
N ALA A 268 12.39 12.45 -6.17
CA ALA A 268 13.40 11.40 -5.95
C ALA A 268 13.17 10.18 -6.85
N ALA A 269 11.92 9.81 -7.14
CA ALA A 269 11.60 8.75 -8.10
C ALA A 269 12.07 9.11 -9.51
N LEU A 270 11.86 10.36 -9.95
CA LEU A 270 12.25 10.86 -11.27
C LEU A 270 13.75 10.87 -11.51
N ARG A 271 14.58 11.18 -10.51
CA ARG A 271 16.04 11.12 -10.69
C ARG A 271 16.58 9.69 -10.78
N THR A 272 15.83 8.71 -10.29
CA THR A 272 16.23 7.29 -10.29
C THR A 272 15.67 6.53 -11.48
N THR A 273 16.05 5.26 -11.64
CA THR A 273 15.52 4.36 -12.67
C THR A 273 15.29 2.96 -12.10
N GLY A 274 14.60 2.10 -12.87
CA GLY A 274 14.40 0.70 -12.52
C GLY A 274 13.64 0.50 -11.20
N ALA A 275 14.03 -0.55 -10.46
CA ALA A 275 13.32 -0.98 -9.26
C ALA A 275 13.21 0.11 -8.17
N LEU A 276 14.26 0.94 -8.00
CA LEU A 276 14.23 2.03 -7.02
C LEU A 276 13.23 3.13 -7.40
N SER A 277 13.12 3.47 -8.68
CA SER A 277 12.12 4.45 -9.15
C SER A 277 10.70 3.92 -8.95
N SER A 278 10.45 2.65 -9.28
CA SER A 278 9.16 2.00 -9.03
C SER A 278 8.82 1.90 -7.55
N GLU A 279 9.82 1.72 -6.69
CA GLU A 279 9.65 1.72 -5.23
C GLU A 279 9.26 3.09 -4.71
N LEU A 280 9.93 4.16 -5.16
CA LEU A 280 9.66 5.52 -4.73
C LEU A 280 8.29 6.00 -5.19
N HIS A 281 7.86 5.71 -6.42
CA HIS A 281 6.50 6.00 -6.88
C HIS A 281 5.47 5.29 -6.01
N ARG A 282 5.63 3.98 -5.74
CA ARG A 282 4.72 3.24 -4.86
C ARG A 282 4.61 3.87 -3.47
N ARG A 283 5.72 4.38 -2.93
CA ARG A 283 5.75 5.05 -1.63
C ARG A 283 5.07 6.43 -1.65
N ALA A 284 5.22 7.18 -2.74
CA ALA A 284 4.52 8.44 -2.95
C ALA A 284 3.01 8.21 -3.04
N ASP A 285 2.56 7.27 -3.89
CA ASP A 285 1.15 6.89 -4.06
C ASP A 285 0.53 6.46 -2.73
N MET A 286 1.26 5.65 -1.98
CA MET A 286 0.85 5.15 -0.67
C MET A 286 0.66 6.29 0.35
N LEU A 287 1.61 7.24 0.40
CA LEU A 287 1.53 8.38 1.31
C LEU A 287 0.40 9.34 0.89
N ALA A 288 0.17 9.51 -0.41
CA ALA A 288 -0.96 10.27 -0.95
C ALA A 288 -2.31 9.63 -0.59
N ALA A 289 -2.45 8.31 -0.77
CA ALA A 289 -3.66 7.57 -0.40
C ALA A 289 -3.95 7.66 1.11
N TYR A 290 -2.93 7.55 1.95
CA TYR A 290 -3.08 7.79 3.39
C TYR A 290 -3.61 9.19 3.70
N ALA A 291 -3.08 10.22 3.03
CA ALA A 291 -3.53 11.60 3.20
C ALA A 291 -4.98 11.80 2.74
N GLU A 292 -5.39 11.13 1.67
CA GLU A 292 -6.77 11.14 1.17
C GLU A 292 -7.74 10.57 2.21
N ILE A 293 -7.43 9.41 2.79
CA ILE A 293 -8.25 8.79 3.84
C ILE A 293 -8.35 9.72 5.05
N LYS A 294 -7.24 10.32 5.49
CA LYS A 294 -7.22 11.30 6.59
C LYS A 294 -8.05 12.55 6.27
N GLY A 295 -8.12 12.94 4.99
CA GLY A 295 -8.95 14.04 4.47
C GLY A 295 -10.44 13.71 4.37
N GLY A 296 -10.86 12.51 4.81
CA GLY A 296 -12.24 12.03 4.76
C GLY A 296 -12.52 11.04 3.61
N GLY A 297 -11.52 10.74 2.79
CA GLY A 297 -11.56 9.70 1.76
C GLY A 297 -12.66 9.86 0.71
N VAL A 298 -12.89 8.79 -0.07
CA VAL A 298 -14.09 8.62 -0.88
C VAL A 298 -15.34 8.70 0.01
N ARG A 299 -16.15 9.74 -0.19
CA ARG A 299 -17.32 10.02 0.65
C ARG A 299 -18.53 9.13 0.37
N ASN A 300 -18.56 8.48 -0.80
CA ASN A 300 -19.69 7.70 -1.28
C ASN A 300 -19.23 6.29 -1.65
N VAL A 301 -18.86 5.50 -0.64
CA VAL A 301 -18.68 4.06 -0.84
C VAL A 301 -20.06 3.43 -1.12
N PRO A 302 -20.23 2.62 -2.17
CA PRO A 302 -21.49 1.94 -2.46
C PRO A 302 -21.96 1.07 -1.29
N PRO A 303 -23.28 0.86 -1.15
CA PRO A 303 -23.81 -0.15 -0.24
C PRO A 303 -23.09 -1.49 -0.39
N TRP A 304 -22.89 -2.17 0.74
CA TRP A 304 -22.20 -3.47 0.80
C TRP A 304 -20.71 -3.44 0.47
N GLY A 305 -20.14 -2.24 0.37
CA GLY A 305 -18.71 -1.99 0.30
C GLY A 305 -18.09 -2.23 -1.07
N GLN A 306 -16.84 -1.81 -1.15
CA GLN A 306 -15.93 -2.01 -2.28
C GLN A 306 -14.50 -2.16 -1.75
N GLU A 307 -13.57 -2.54 -2.62
CA GLU A 307 -12.14 -2.51 -2.29
C GLU A 307 -11.69 -1.09 -1.90
N GLY A 308 -11.13 -0.94 -0.71
CA GLY A 308 -10.64 0.35 -0.23
C GLY A 308 -10.36 0.39 1.27
N PHE A 309 -10.05 1.59 1.77
CA PHE A 309 -9.59 1.81 3.14
C PHE A 309 -10.51 2.76 3.93
N GLU A 310 -11.35 3.52 3.23
CA GLU A 310 -12.31 4.44 3.82
C GLU A 310 -13.44 3.74 4.57
N LYS A 311 -14.19 4.46 5.40
CA LYS A 311 -15.40 3.93 6.04
C LYS A 311 -16.37 3.42 4.98
N GLY A 312 -16.88 2.19 5.15
CA GLY A 312 -17.72 1.52 4.16
C GLY A 312 -16.97 0.62 3.19
N ALA A 313 -15.70 0.93 2.89
CA ALA A 313 -14.85 0.07 2.07
C ALA A 313 -14.29 -1.08 2.91
N LEU A 314 -13.86 -2.14 2.23
CA LEU A 314 -13.30 -3.35 2.84
C LEU A 314 -11.95 -3.68 2.22
N ARG A 315 -11.07 -4.31 3.01
CA ARG A 315 -9.77 -4.76 2.54
C ARG A 315 -9.40 -6.12 3.13
N SER A 316 -9.46 -7.14 2.31
CA SER A 316 -9.12 -8.53 2.63
C SER A 316 -7.66 -8.88 2.38
N PHE A 317 -7.03 -8.25 1.39
CA PHE A 317 -5.77 -8.74 0.80
C PHE A 317 -5.80 -10.24 0.42
N GLY A 318 -6.98 -10.75 0.07
CA GLY A 318 -7.18 -12.15 -0.31
C GLY A 318 -7.63 -13.08 0.83
N GLU A 319 -7.70 -12.60 2.07
CA GLU A 319 -8.21 -13.36 3.22
C GLU A 319 -9.74 -13.28 3.33
N PRO A 320 -10.43 -14.29 3.88
CA PRO A 320 -11.87 -14.21 4.03
C PRO A 320 -12.24 -13.26 5.16
N LEU A 321 -13.21 -12.38 4.88
CA LEU A 321 -13.74 -11.39 5.83
C LEU A 321 -14.91 -12.01 6.62
N PRO A 322 -14.76 -12.30 7.92
CA PRO A 322 -15.84 -12.85 8.74
C PRO A 322 -16.98 -11.84 8.89
N LEU A 323 -18.22 -12.36 8.93
CA LEU A 323 -19.41 -11.56 9.13
C LEU A 323 -20.44 -12.26 10.02
N ALA A 324 -21.23 -11.47 10.75
CA ALA A 324 -22.36 -11.95 11.52
C ALA A 324 -23.46 -10.89 11.60
N VAL A 325 -24.70 -11.35 11.70
CA VAL A 325 -25.90 -10.51 11.78
C VAL A 325 -26.48 -10.52 13.19
N ASP A 326 -26.99 -9.37 13.63
CA ASP A 326 -27.80 -9.22 14.84
C ASP A 326 -29.30 -9.25 14.51
N ASP A 327 -30.14 -9.44 15.53
CA ASP A 327 -31.61 -9.40 15.37
C ASP A 327 -32.18 -7.96 15.27
N TYR A 328 -31.31 -6.94 15.18
CA TYR A 328 -31.63 -5.51 15.25
C TYR A 328 -31.23 -4.75 13.97
N GLY A 329 -31.02 -5.44 12.85
CA GLY A 329 -30.74 -4.82 11.56
C GLY A 329 -29.26 -4.54 11.28
N GLY A 330 -28.33 -5.10 12.06
CA GLY A 330 -26.90 -4.90 11.91
C GLY A 330 -26.19 -6.11 11.30
N LEU A 331 -25.32 -5.86 10.32
CA LEU A 331 -24.33 -6.80 9.81
C LEU A 331 -22.93 -6.33 10.20
N TYR A 332 -22.25 -7.12 11.03
CA TYR A 332 -20.88 -6.85 11.48
C TYR A 332 -19.89 -7.55 10.56
N VAL A 333 -18.82 -6.86 10.21
CA VAL A 333 -17.71 -7.38 9.39
C VAL A 333 -16.40 -7.11 10.08
N ALA A 334 -15.57 -8.15 10.22
CA ALA A 334 -14.18 -8.02 10.64
C ALA A 334 -13.32 -7.66 9.42
N ASP A 335 -12.96 -6.39 9.30
CA ASP A 335 -12.25 -5.81 8.17
C ASP A 335 -10.73 -5.86 8.43
N LEU A 336 -10.17 -7.05 8.24
CA LEU A 336 -8.85 -7.41 8.74
C LEU A 336 -7.74 -6.51 8.20
N GLY A 337 -7.79 -6.13 6.92
CA GLY A 337 -6.81 -5.24 6.29
C GLY A 337 -6.93 -3.79 6.70
N ASN A 338 -8.05 -3.40 7.31
CA ASN A 338 -8.22 -2.06 7.86
C ASN A 338 -8.16 -2.02 9.38
N HIS A 339 -7.82 -3.12 10.05
CA HIS A 339 -7.66 -3.20 11.51
C HIS A 339 -8.88 -2.70 12.28
N ARG A 340 -10.08 -3.01 11.77
CA ARG A 340 -11.34 -2.52 12.33
C ARG A 340 -12.47 -3.53 12.18
N VAL A 341 -13.55 -3.27 12.89
CA VAL A 341 -14.86 -3.90 12.70
C VAL A 341 -15.84 -2.84 12.23
N GLN A 342 -16.69 -3.17 11.26
CA GLN A 342 -17.72 -2.26 10.75
C GLN A 342 -19.10 -2.88 10.91
N ARG A 343 -20.11 -2.08 11.29
CA ARG A 343 -21.52 -2.47 11.31
C ARG A 343 -22.26 -1.77 10.17
N PHE A 344 -22.76 -2.58 9.25
CA PHE A 344 -23.61 -2.19 8.14
C PHE A 344 -25.08 -2.29 8.55
N ASP A 345 -25.88 -1.30 8.18
CA ASP A 345 -27.33 -1.40 8.24
C ASP A 345 -27.84 -2.38 7.18
N LEU A 346 -28.71 -3.32 7.57
CA LEU A 346 -29.14 -4.41 6.71
C LEU A 346 -30.05 -3.96 5.56
N ASP A 347 -30.77 -2.86 5.75
CA ASP A 347 -31.71 -2.36 4.75
C ASP A 347 -30.99 -1.55 3.67
N THR A 348 -30.11 -0.65 4.09
CA THR A 348 -29.41 0.30 3.21
C THR A 348 -28.05 -0.20 2.73
N GLY A 349 -27.42 -1.14 3.43
CA GLY A 349 -26.05 -1.59 3.17
C GLY A 349 -25.00 -0.52 3.48
N ILE A 350 -25.32 0.51 4.27
CA ILE A 350 -24.41 1.60 4.62
C ILE A 350 -23.82 1.36 6.02
N VAL A 351 -22.54 1.71 6.22
CA VAL A 351 -21.91 1.59 7.54
C VAL A 351 -22.40 2.67 8.50
N GLU A 352 -22.96 2.23 9.61
CA GLU A 352 -23.41 3.10 10.71
C GLU A 352 -22.28 3.31 11.72
N GLU A 353 -21.65 2.21 12.16
CA GLU A 353 -20.67 2.20 13.25
C GLU A 353 -19.37 1.48 12.88
N THR A 354 -18.27 1.91 13.50
CA THR A 354 -16.95 1.34 13.32
C THR A 354 -16.21 1.24 14.65
N TRP A 355 -15.53 0.13 14.88
CA TRP A 355 -14.63 -0.07 16.02
C TRP A 355 -13.21 -0.33 15.52
N GLY A 356 -12.23 0.23 16.21
CA GLY A 356 -10.83 0.25 15.82
C GLY A 356 -10.18 1.49 16.41
N ALA A 357 -8.90 1.71 16.11
CA ALA A 357 -8.33 3.02 16.38
C ALA A 357 -9.06 4.09 15.54
N PRO A 358 -9.28 5.30 16.08
CA PRO A 358 -10.09 6.31 15.42
C PRO A 358 -9.43 6.91 14.18
N GLU A 359 -8.10 6.85 14.09
CA GLU A 359 -7.33 7.41 12.99
C GLU A 359 -6.86 6.30 12.05
N PRO A 360 -6.85 6.56 10.72
CA PRO A 360 -6.18 5.69 9.76
C PRO A 360 -4.67 5.65 10.05
N ASP A 361 -3.98 4.69 9.44
CA ASP A 361 -2.52 4.62 9.57
C ASP A 361 -1.83 4.26 8.27
N LEU A 362 -0.53 4.49 8.25
CA LEU A 362 0.38 3.90 7.28
C LEU A 362 1.19 2.80 7.98
N THR A 363 0.90 1.55 7.64
CA THR A 363 1.38 0.38 8.36
C THR A 363 1.83 -0.73 7.42
N ASP A 364 2.77 -1.56 7.85
CA ASP A 364 3.14 -2.84 7.23
C ASP A 364 2.65 -4.02 8.08
N ILE A 365 1.88 -3.73 9.14
CA ILE A 365 1.29 -4.72 10.04
C ILE A 365 0.13 -5.37 9.32
N TRP A 366 0.45 -6.39 8.52
CA TRP A 366 -0.49 -7.32 7.93
C TRP A 366 -0.29 -8.70 8.54
N PHE A 367 -1.28 -9.58 8.36
CA PHE A 367 -1.23 -10.97 8.81
C PHE A 367 0.06 -11.70 8.37
N TYR A 368 0.65 -11.26 7.25
CA TYR A 368 2.02 -11.58 6.82
C TYR A 368 2.94 -10.36 6.78
N LYS A 369 4.09 -10.43 7.46
CA LYS A 369 5.20 -9.45 7.41
C LYS A 369 6.01 -9.46 6.10
N THR A 370 5.35 -9.68 4.97
CA THR A 370 6.02 -9.75 3.65
C THR A 370 5.58 -8.63 2.71
N ARG A 371 4.66 -7.77 3.14
CA ARG A 371 4.13 -6.69 2.30
C ARG A 371 4.77 -5.37 2.68
N ASP A 372 4.93 -4.50 1.69
CA ASP A 372 5.29 -3.12 1.93
C ASP A 372 4.21 -2.42 2.76
N PHE A 373 4.56 -1.25 3.28
CA PHE A 373 3.60 -0.35 3.91
C PHE A 373 2.36 -0.13 3.03
N TYR A 374 1.24 0.12 3.67
CA TYR A 374 -0.02 0.41 3.03
C TYR A 374 -0.88 1.29 3.94
N PRO A 375 -1.81 2.09 3.37
CA PRO A 375 -2.78 2.80 4.18
C PRO A 375 -3.77 1.83 4.80
N SER A 376 -4.20 2.04 6.02
CA SER A 376 -5.26 1.27 6.68
C SER A 376 -6.34 2.19 7.23
N GLY A 377 -7.60 1.75 7.16
CA GLY A 377 -8.75 2.51 7.64
C GLY A 377 -8.76 2.78 9.15
N ALA A 378 -8.01 2.02 9.93
CA ALA A 378 -7.70 2.26 11.33
C ALA A 378 -6.25 1.85 11.62
N ALA A 379 -5.62 2.53 12.58
CA ALA A 379 -4.32 2.12 13.09
C ALA A 379 -4.38 0.77 13.81
N PRO A 380 -3.47 -0.18 13.52
CA PRO A 380 -3.33 -1.39 14.31
C PRO A 380 -3.11 -1.04 15.79
N SER A 381 -3.92 -1.60 16.69
CA SER A 381 -3.88 -1.23 18.10
C SER A 381 -4.33 -2.34 19.03
N THR A 382 -3.55 -2.57 20.10
CA THR A 382 -3.90 -3.48 21.20
C THR A 382 -4.63 -2.80 22.35
N ALA A 383 -4.93 -1.51 22.26
CA ALA A 383 -5.75 -0.80 23.23
C ALA A 383 -7.20 -1.33 23.24
N PRO A 384 -7.97 -1.16 24.34
CA PRO A 384 -9.38 -1.50 24.37
C PRO A 384 -10.14 -0.84 23.21
N GLY A 385 -10.84 -1.64 22.40
CA GLY A 385 -11.55 -1.18 21.20
C GLY A 385 -10.71 -1.03 19.93
N GLY A 386 -9.38 -1.13 20.03
CA GLY A 386 -8.50 -1.27 18.86
C GLY A 386 -8.37 -2.71 18.40
N PHE A 387 -8.03 -2.92 17.13
CA PHE A 387 -7.75 -4.24 16.56
C PHE A 387 -6.39 -4.27 15.87
N VAL A 388 -5.76 -5.44 15.83
CA VAL A 388 -4.53 -5.68 15.06
C VAL A 388 -4.84 -6.61 13.90
N HIS A 389 -5.49 -7.75 14.13
CA HIS A 389 -6.05 -8.59 13.06
C HIS A 389 -7.37 -9.17 13.56
N PRO A 390 -8.52 -8.51 13.32
CA PRO A 390 -9.81 -9.07 13.66
C PRO A 390 -10.07 -10.25 12.72
N VAL A 391 -9.90 -11.48 13.23
CA VAL A 391 -9.91 -12.72 12.42
C VAL A 391 -11.24 -13.45 12.44
N ASP A 392 -12.08 -13.21 13.45
CA ASP A 392 -13.43 -13.76 13.47
C ASP A 392 -14.33 -12.93 14.40
N LEU A 393 -15.64 -13.03 14.22
CA LEU A 393 -16.61 -12.41 15.11
C LEU A 393 -17.87 -13.25 15.26
N ALA A 394 -18.52 -13.12 16.42
CA ALA A 394 -19.77 -13.80 16.70
C ALA A 394 -20.75 -12.90 17.46
N VAL A 395 -22.01 -12.96 17.04
CA VAL A 395 -23.12 -12.29 17.71
C VAL A 395 -23.76 -13.24 18.72
N ARG A 396 -23.99 -12.76 19.94
CA ARG A 396 -24.75 -13.46 20.98
C ARG A 396 -26.05 -12.73 21.24
N ARG A 397 -27.14 -13.42 20.95
CA ARG A 397 -28.50 -12.90 21.17
C ARG A 397 -28.81 -12.68 22.64
N GLY A 398 -29.36 -11.51 22.95
CA GLY A 398 -29.68 -11.08 24.32
C GLY A 398 -31.09 -10.52 24.47
N LYS A 399 -31.59 -10.50 25.72
CA LYS A 399 -32.90 -9.91 26.02
C LYS A 399 -32.89 -8.38 25.92
N ASP A 400 -31.75 -7.78 26.22
CA ASP A 400 -31.55 -6.33 26.30
C ASP A 400 -30.74 -5.82 25.10
N GLY A 401 -30.79 -6.56 23.99
CA GLY A 401 -29.97 -6.34 22.80
C GLY A 401 -28.88 -7.40 22.61
N ASP A 402 -28.30 -7.41 21.41
CA ASP A 402 -27.31 -8.39 21.00
C ASP A 402 -25.89 -7.90 21.30
N SER A 403 -25.01 -8.82 21.71
CA SER A 403 -23.61 -8.52 21.97
C SER A 403 -22.72 -9.09 20.87
N VAL A 404 -21.65 -8.39 20.53
CA VAL A 404 -20.67 -8.87 19.55
C VAL A 404 -19.37 -9.22 20.24
N PHE A 405 -18.79 -10.35 19.86
CA PHE A 405 -17.50 -10.82 20.34
C PHE A 405 -16.56 -10.91 19.15
N VAL A 406 -15.42 -10.24 19.24
CA VAL A 406 -14.44 -10.17 18.16
C VAL A 406 -13.18 -10.89 18.63
N LEU A 407 -12.72 -11.85 17.84
CA LEU A 407 -11.45 -12.53 18.00
C LEU A 407 -10.37 -11.76 17.23
N ASP A 408 -9.32 -11.35 17.94
CA ASP A 408 -8.24 -10.55 17.38
C ASP A 408 -6.86 -11.14 17.71
N LEU A 409 -5.96 -11.16 16.74
CA LEU A 409 -4.57 -11.56 16.95
C LEU A 409 -3.78 -10.41 17.57
N GLY A 410 -3.92 -10.27 18.89
CA GLY A 410 -3.43 -9.13 19.67
C GLY A 410 -1.91 -8.95 19.79
N ALA A 411 -1.07 -9.48 18.90
CA ALA A 411 0.38 -9.29 18.97
C ALA A 411 1.13 -9.36 17.62
N GLU A 412 2.10 -8.46 17.44
CA GLU A 412 3.14 -8.58 16.42
C GLU A 412 4.14 -9.71 16.74
N PRO A 413 4.71 -10.39 15.73
CA PRO A 413 5.90 -11.23 15.89
C PRO A 413 7.02 -10.49 16.64
N GLY A 414 7.36 -10.95 17.85
CA GLY A 414 8.37 -10.35 18.75
C GLY A 414 7.83 -9.83 20.09
N HIS A 415 6.51 -9.79 20.28
CA HIS A 415 5.88 -9.37 21.53
C HIS A 415 6.08 -10.41 22.66
N LYS A 416 6.27 -9.96 23.90
CA LYS A 416 6.17 -10.79 25.12
C LYS A 416 4.74 -10.67 25.66
N GLY A 417 3.83 -11.56 25.25
CA GLY A 417 2.42 -11.51 25.67
C GLY A 417 1.56 -12.63 25.07
N SER A 418 0.25 -12.59 25.31
CA SER A 418 -0.74 -13.52 24.74
C SER A 418 -0.87 -13.33 23.23
N TRP A 419 -1.00 -14.43 22.47
CA TRP A 419 -1.07 -14.40 21.01
C TRP A 419 -2.41 -13.94 20.42
N GLY A 420 -3.46 -13.81 21.24
CA GLY A 420 -4.76 -13.31 20.80
C GLY A 420 -5.61 -12.78 21.94
N ARG A 421 -6.76 -12.19 21.61
CA ARG A 421 -7.73 -11.64 22.55
C ARG A 421 -9.16 -11.73 22.03
N ILE A 422 -10.11 -11.66 22.95
CA ILE A 422 -11.53 -11.47 22.68
C ILE A 422 -11.92 -10.07 23.10
N THR A 423 -12.55 -9.29 22.23
CA THR A 423 -13.17 -8.01 22.55
C THR A 423 -14.68 -8.18 22.57
N HIS A 424 -15.33 -7.80 23.66
CA HIS A 424 -16.79 -7.80 23.79
C HIS A 424 -17.34 -6.39 23.62
N ILE A 425 -18.16 -6.23 22.58
CA ILE A 425 -18.97 -5.05 22.29
C ILE A 425 -20.37 -5.32 22.83
N ASP A 426 -20.83 -4.47 23.75
CA ASP A 426 -22.16 -4.59 24.33
C ASP A 426 -23.27 -4.10 23.36
N PRO A 427 -24.56 -4.30 23.69
CA PRO A 427 -25.64 -3.87 22.81
C PRO A 427 -25.73 -2.36 22.56
N ALA A 428 -25.03 -1.53 23.34
CA ALA A 428 -24.94 -0.10 23.13
C ALA A 428 -23.71 0.30 22.28
N GLY A 429 -22.99 -0.67 21.72
CA GLY A 429 -21.79 -0.46 20.92
C GLY A 429 -20.54 -0.14 21.75
N GLN A 430 -20.59 -0.28 23.08
CA GLN A 430 -19.46 0.04 23.95
C GLN A 430 -18.55 -1.18 24.18
N ILE A 431 -17.24 -0.94 24.33
CA ILE A 431 -16.29 -1.98 24.69
C ILE A 431 -16.47 -2.34 26.16
N ALA A 432 -17.13 -3.46 26.44
CA ALA A 432 -17.45 -3.90 27.80
C ALA A 432 -16.35 -4.74 28.45
N HIS A 433 -15.62 -5.54 27.66
CA HIS A 433 -14.55 -6.41 28.17
C HIS A 433 -13.52 -6.72 27.10
N THR A 434 -12.26 -6.93 27.51
CA THR A 434 -11.21 -7.50 26.64
C THR A 434 -10.49 -8.62 27.39
N GLN A 435 -10.49 -9.82 26.81
CA GLN A 435 -9.95 -11.03 27.41
C GLN A 435 -8.73 -11.52 26.60
N PRO A 436 -7.52 -11.46 27.15
CA PRO A 436 -6.34 -12.13 26.58
C PRO A 436 -6.54 -13.65 26.53
N LEU A 437 -6.01 -14.27 25.47
CA LEU A 437 -6.10 -15.72 25.27
C LEU A 437 -4.87 -16.46 25.81
N PRO A 438 -5.05 -17.61 26.49
CA PRO A 438 -3.98 -18.38 27.11
C PRO A 438 -3.34 -19.38 26.15
N PHE A 439 -3.03 -18.97 24.91
CA PHE A 439 -2.35 -19.82 23.92
C PHE A 439 -0.86 -19.52 23.89
N ASP A 440 -0.06 -20.56 23.61
CA ASP A 440 1.40 -20.53 23.71
C ASP A 440 2.08 -20.11 22.39
N GLY A 441 1.34 -20.08 21.28
CA GLY A 441 1.83 -19.73 19.93
C GLY A 441 0.77 -19.04 19.06
N PRO A 442 1.19 -18.37 17.97
CA PRO A 442 0.27 -17.81 16.99
C PRO A 442 -0.43 -18.93 16.21
N ILE A 443 -1.59 -18.63 15.65
CA ILE A 443 -2.11 -19.42 14.52
C ILE A 443 -1.27 -19.17 13.27
N SER A 444 -1.26 -20.12 12.34
CA SER A 444 -0.55 -19.98 11.07
C SER A 444 -1.12 -18.82 10.25
N ALA A 445 -0.29 -18.28 9.37
CA ALA A 445 -0.63 -17.10 8.62
C ALA A 445 -1.51 -17.41 7.38
N ASN A 446 -1.77 -18.67 7.02
CA ASN A 446 -2.71 -19.00 5.95
C ASN A 446 -4.10 -19.23 6.56
N VAL A 447 -5.01 -18.27 6.29
CA VAL A 447 -6.44 -18.21 6.64
C VAL A 447 -6.76 -17.63 8.02
N SER A 448 -7.78 -16.76 8.07
CA SER A 448 -8.69 -16.56 9.22
C SER A 448 -9.46 -17.82 9.66
N GLY A 449 -8.99 -19.00 9.26
CA GLY A 449 -9.59 -20.31 9.41
C GLY A 449 -8.88 -21.14 10.48
N GLU A 450 -7.87 -20.62 11.17
CA GLU A 450 -7.32 -21.28 12.35
C GLU A 450 -7.81 -20.65 13.66
N GLY A 451 -8.45 -19.49 13.60
CA GLY A 451 -9.04 -18.81 14.75
C GLY A 451 -10.54 -18.63 14.55
N HIS A 452 -11.36 -19.28 15.37
CA HIS A 452 -12.82 -19.10 15.32
C HIS A 452 -13.38 -18.72 16.67
N ILE A 453 -14.43 -17.92 16.68
CA ILE A 453 -15.19 -17.58 17.86
C ILE A 453 -16.67 -17.91 17.64
N VAL A 454 -17.25 -18.66 18.59
CA VAL A 454 -18.68 -18.97 18.56
C VAL A 454 -19.28 -18.72 19.92
N THR A 455 -20.59 -18.42 19.96
CA THR A 455 -21.28 -18.14 21.22
C THR A 455 -22.36 -19.16 21.49
N THR A 456 -22.47 -19.55 22.76
CA THR A 456 -23.61 -20.28 23.28
C THR A 456 -24.40 -19.37 24.21
N ARG A 457 -25.49 -19.89 24.79
CA ARG A 457 -26.25 -19.16 25.81
C ARG A 457 -25.42 -18.80 27.05
N LYS A 458 -24.43 -19.63 27.41
CA LYS A 458 -23.70 -19.54 28.68
C LYS A 458 -22.22 -19.27 28.52
N SER A 459 -21.70 -19.28 27.30
CA SER A 459 -20.26 -19.21 27.06
C SER A 459 -19.90 -18.58 25.73
N VAL A 460 -18.73 -17.96 25.69
CA VAL A 460 -17.99 -17.67 24.46
C VAL A 460 -16.96 -18.76 24.29
N ILE A 461 -16.85 -19.34 23.10
CA ILE A 461 -15.90 -20.41 22.81
C ILE A 461 -14.94 -19.88 21.76
N VAL A 462 -13.65 -20.02 22.03
CA VAL A 462 -12.59 -19.71 21.07
C VAL A 462 -11.94 -21.01 20.66
N LEU A 463 -11.77 -21.18 19.35
CA LEU A 463 -10.98 -22.22 18.73
C LEU A 463 -9.73 -21.54 18.17
N TRP A 464 -8.57 -22.11 18.49
CA TRP A 464 -7.26 -21.57 18.17
C TRP A 464 -6.36 -22.70 17.71
N ALA A 465 -6.09 -22.73 16.41
CA ALA A 465 -5.58 -23.90 15.69
C ALA A 465 -6.41 -25.15 16.05
N ASN A 466 -5.76 -26.18 16.60
CA ASN A 466 -6.41 -27.43 17.02
C ASN A 466 -6.73 -27.48 18.52
N GLU A 467 -6.79 -26.32 19.19
CA GLU A 467 -7.20 -26.20 20.60
C GLU A 467 -8.48 -25.37 20.71
N GLY A 468 -9.22 -25.56 21.81
CA GLY A 468 -10.38 -24.77 22.13
C GLY A 468 -10.48 -24.45 23.61
N ILE A 469 -11.16 -23.35 23.94
CA ILE A 469 -11.42 -22.92 25.32
C ILE A 469 -12.79 -22.25 25.39
N ALA A 470 -13.55 -22.54 26.46
CA ALA A 470 -14.84 -21.92 26.73
C ALA A 470 -14.73 -20.94 27.90
N TYR A 471 -15.21 -19.72 27.73
CA TYR A 471 -15.32 -18.70 28.79
C TYR A 471 -16.76 -18.61 29.27
N SER A 472 -17.01 -18.72 30.57
CA SER A 472 -18.36 -18.64 31.15
C SER A 472 -18.94 -17.22 31.10
N LEU A 473 -20.26 -17.10 30.92
CA LEU A 473 -21.00 -15.84 30.93
C LEU A 473 -22.14 -15.85 31.96
N PRO A 474 -22.37 -14.76 32.71
CA PRO A 474 -21.45 -13.62 32.89
C PRO A 474 -20.35 -14.01 33.89
N GLY A 475 -19.09 -13.69 33.61
CA GLY A 475 -17.99 -13.97 34.55
C GLY A 475 -16.62 -14.08 33.90
N TRP A 476 -16.57 -14.46 32.62
CA TRP A 476 -15.34 -14.64 31.85
C TRP A 476 -14.36 -15.63 32.48
N GLU A 477 -14.86 -16.58 33.27
CA GLU A 477 -14.00 -17.61 33.86
C GLU A 477 -13.59 -18.59 32.75
N PRO A 478 -12.28 -18.80 32.52
CA PRO A 478 -11.81 -19.75 31.53
C PRO A 478 -12.07 -21.17 31.99
N GLY A 479 -12.66 -21.98 31.12
CA GLY A 479 -12.73 -23.43 31.26
C GLY A 479 -11.40 -24.11 30.95
N GLU A 480 -11.41 -25.44 31.00
CA GLU A 480 -10.24 -26.23 30.58
C GLU A 480 -10.03 -26.14 29.06
N ARG A 481 -8.77 -26.04 28.65
CA ARG A 481 -8.41 -26.18 27.23
C ARG A 481 -8.69 -27.61 26.78
N PHE A 482 -9.28 -27.74 25.60
CA PHE A 482 -9.52 -29.03 24.96
C PHE A 482 -8.86 -29.09 23.58
N ARG A 483 -8.59 -30.30 23.10
CA ARG A 483 -7.94 -30.52 21.81
C ARG A 483 -8.93 -31.06 20.79
N LEU A 484 -8.76 -30.63 19.54
CA LEU A 484 -9.50 -31.10 18.38
C LEU A 484 -8.68 -32.21 17.69
N GLU A 485 -9.27 -33.40 17.60
CA GLU A 485 -8.62 -34.58 17.01
C GLU A 485 -8.40 -34.44 15.49
N ASP A 486 -9.33 -33.79 14.77
CA ASP A 486 -9.27 -33.61 13.32
C ASP A 486 -8.35 -32.46 12.88
N GLY A 487 -7.76 -31.71 13.82
CA GLY A 487 -6.88 -30.57 13.53
C GLY A 487 -7.58 -29.20 13.65
N SER A 488 -7.10 -28.23 12.86
CA SER A 488 -7.66 -26.87 12.82
C SER A 488 -8.91 -26.83 11.93
N PRO A 489 -10.07 -26.39 12.46
CA PRO A 489 -11.32 -26.38 11.69
C PRO A 489 -11.38 -25.14 10.77
N GLU A 490 -11.89 -25.27 9.55
CA GLU A 490 -12.00 -24.15 8.59
C GLU A 490 -13.22 -23.23 8.83
N GLY A 491 -14.15 -23.68 9.68
CA GLY A 491 -15.38 -22.98 10.03
C GLY A 491 -16.02 -23.58 11.27
N ALA A 492 -16.76 -22.77 12.02
CA ALA A 492 -17.37 -23.20 13.28
C ALA A 492 -18.77 -22.61 13.49
N VAL A 493 -19.66 -23.42 14.08
CA VAL A 493 -20.96 -22.98 14.59
C VAL A 493 -21.23 -23.59 15.96
N ALA A 494 -21.99 -22.90 16.80
CA ALA A 494 -22.48 -23.42 18.07
C ALA A 494 -23.97 -23.74 17.99
N PHE A 495 -24.34 -25.01 18.12
CA PHE A 495 -25.73 -25.44 18.15
C PHE A 495 -26.40 -25.10 19.48
N ARG A 496 -27.73 -24.96 19.47
CA ARG A 496 -28.54 -24.63 20.67
C ARG A 496 -28.40 -25.64 21.82
N ASN A 497 -28.00 -26.87 21.53
CA ASN A 497 -27.74 -27.91 22.53
C ASN A 497 -26.35 -27.78 23.20
N GLY A 498 -25.56 -26.77 22.83
CA GLY A 498 -24.22 -26.52 23.37
C GLY A 498 -23.10 -27.27 22.65
N LYS A 499 -23.40 -28.08 21.62
CA LYS A 499 -22.37 -28.73 20.80
C LYS A 499 -21.85 -27.80 19.71
N LEU A 500 -20.65 -28.07 19.24
CA LEU A 500 -19.98 -27.35 18.18
C LEU A 500 -20.08 -28.15 16.87
N GLY A 501 -20.39 -27.49 15.76
CA GLY A 501 -20.20 -28.05 14.42
C GLY A 501 -18.97 -27.43 13.80
N LEU A 502 -17.98 -28.24 13.45
CA LEU A 502 -16.67 -27.81 12.96
C LEU A 502 -16.41 -28.35 11.56
N VAL A 503 -15.98 -27.48 10.64
CA VAL A 503 -15.70 -27.85 9.25
C VAL A 503 -14.28 -28.39 9.13
N TYR A 504 -14.13 -29.55 8.49
CA TYR A 504 -12.83 -30.14 8.15
C TYR A 504 -12.88 -30.66 6.72
N GLY A 505 -12.26 -29.95 5.76
CA GLY A 505 -12.38 -30.27 4.35
C GLY A 505 -13.84 -30.32 3.91
N ARG A 506 -14.41 -31.52 3.71
CA ARG A 506 -15.82 -31.71 3.29
C ARG A 506 -16.74 -32.22 4.39
N GLU A 507 -16.24 -32.42 5.61
CA GLU A 507 -17.01 -32.93 6.74
C GLU A 507 -17.47 -31.80 7.65
N LEU A 508 -18.64 -31.98 8.29
CA LEU A 508 -19.07 -31.17 9.44
C LEU A 508 -19.03 -32.07 10.67
N VAL A 509 -17.98 -31.97 11.47
CA VAL A 509 -17.80 -32.84 12.63
C VAL A 509 -18.40 -32.19 13.87
N LEU A 510 -19.22 -32.96 14.59
CA LEU A 510 -19.84 -32.50 15.82
C LEU A 510 -18.92 -32.75 17.02
N TYR A 511 -18.64 -31.71 17.79
CA TYR A 511 -17.81 -31.71 18.99
C TYR A 511 -18.58 -31.26 20.23
N SER A 512 -18.19 -31.77 21.39
CA SER A 512 -18.53 -31.20 22.69
C SER A 512 -17.52 -30.11 23.08
N THR A 513 -17.87 -29.23 24.01
CA THR A 513 -16.99 -28.15 24.52
C THR A 513 -15.88 -28.64 25.47
N ASP A 514 -15.75 -29.96 25.65
CA ASP A 514 -14.66 -30.64 26.34
C ASP A 514 -13.72 -31.37 25.35
N GLY A 515 -13.92 -31.18 24.05
CA GLY A 515 -13.13 -31.81 22.99
C GLY A 515 -13.62 -33.19 22.54
N PHE A 516 -14.71 -33.72 23.10
CA PHE A 516 -15.22 -35.02 22.65
C PHE A 516 -15.80 -34.95 21.22
N ARG A 517 -15.24 -35.76 20.32
CA ARG A 517 -15.66 -35.92 18.92
C ARG A 517 -16.83 -36.90 18.79
N HIS A 518 -17.96 -36.45 18.21
CA HIS A 518 -19.13 -37.30 17.93
C HIS A 518 -19.13 -37.88 16.50
N GLY A 519 -18.52 -37.19 15.54
CA GLY A 519 -18.43 -37.60 14.13
C GLY A 519 -19.10 -36.64 13.15
N ASP A 520 -18.94 -36.92 11.86
CA ASP A 520 -19.55 -36.14 10.76
C ASP A 520 -21.08 -36.24 10.79
N ILE A 521 -21.74 -35.11 10.53
CA ILE A 521 -23.20 -34.96 10.57
C ILE A 521 -23.84 -34.57 9.24
N ILE A 522 -23.04 -34.34 8.18
CA ILE A 522 -23.59 -33.96 6.87
C ILE A 522 -23.39 -35.02 5.78
N GLY A 523 -22.40 -35.90 5.88
CA GLY A 523 -22.05 -36.85 4.83
C GLY A 523 -21.88 -36.19 3.47
N ASP A 524 -22.25 -36.88 2.39
CA ASP A 524 -22.13 -36.39 1.01
C ASP A 524 -23.23 -35.41 0.58
N SER A 525 -24.01 -34.85 1.51
CA SER A 525 -25.21 -34.04 1.20
C SER A 525 -24.92 -32.76 0.40
N LEU A 526 -23.68 -32.26 0.43
CA LEU A 526 -23.24 -31.12 -0.36
C LEU A 526 -22.83 -31.48 -1.80
N GLY A 527 -22.63 -32.76 -2.11
CA GLY A 527 -22.10 -33.19 -3.41
C GLY A 527 -20.60 -32.95 -3.53
N SER A 528 -20.06 -32.97 -4.75
CA SER A 528 -18.64 -32.81 -5.08
C SER A 528 -18.40 -31.59 -5.96
N GLY A 529 -17.15 -31.11 -6.04
CA GLY A 529 -16.74 -30.05 -6.98
C GLY A 529 -16.52 -28.68 -6.37
N TYR A 530 -16.66 -28.57 -5.04
CA TYR A 530 -16.21 -27.44 -4.25
C TYR A 530 -14.97 -27.83 -3.44
N GLU A 531 -14.10 -26.86 -3.16
CA GLU A 531 -12.87 -27.02 -2.38
C GLU A 531 -13.00 -26.33 -1.01
N ALA A 532 -13.69 -25.20 -0.94
CA ALA A 532 -13.92 -24.44 0.29
C ALA A 532 -15.41 -24.12 0.51
N TRP A 533 -15.80 -23.96 1.77
CA TRP A 533 -17.16 -23.60 2.14
C TRP A 533 -17.26 -22.97 3.54
N GLY A 534 -18.19 -22.04 3.69
CA GLY A 534 -18.54 -21.41 4.95
C GLY A 534 -19.87 -21.91 5.48
N ILE A 535 -20.05 -21.86 6.80
CA ILE A 535 -21.29 -22.27 7.48
C ILE A 535 -21.80 -21.22 8.43
N THR A 536 -23.11 -21.22 8.66
CA THR A 536 -23.75 -20.41 9.69
C THR A 536 -25.06 -21.04 10.18
N LEU A 537 -25.61 -20.47 11.25
CA LEU A 537 -26.94 -20.79 11.73
C LEU A 537 -27.83 -19.56 11.61
N ASP A 538 -29.04 -19.74 11.07
CA ASP A 538 -30.05 -18.68 11.07
C ASP A 538 -30.64 -18.46 12.48
N GLU A 539 -31.51 -17.47 12.63
CA GLU A 539 -32.15 -17.11 13.91
C GLU A 539 -32.99 -18.27 14.48
N ARG A 540 -33.41 -19.21 13.63
CA ARG A 540 -34.18 -20.42 13.98
C ARG A 540 -33.27 -21.60 14.32
N GLY A 541 -31.96 -21.47 14.13
CA GLY A 541 -30.95 -22.50 14.36
C GLY A 541 -30.87 -23.54 13.24
N LYS A 542 -31.31 -23.22 12.03
CA LYS A 542 -31.09 -24.05 10.85
C LYS A 542 -29.70 -23.80 10.29
N LEU A 543 -29.08 -24.87 9.81
CA LEU A 543 -27.76 -24.82 9.19
C LEU A 543 -27.87 -24.31 7.76
N TRP A 544 -26.97 -23.41 7.42
CA TRP A 544 -26.74 -22.89 6.08
C TRP A 544 -25.27 -23.05 5.71
N ALA A 545 -25.00 -23.24 4.42
CA ALA A 545 -23.67 -23.32 3.85
C ALA A 545 -23.56 -22.47 2.59
N ALA A 546 -22.41 -21.84 2.39
CA ALA A 546 -22.00 -21.23 1.13
C ALA A 546 -20.78 -21.98 0.59
N LEU A 547 -20.86 -22.46 -0.65
CA LEU A 547 -19.77 -23.16 -1.34
C LEU A 547 -18.97 -22.17 -2.20
N ASP A 548 -17.69 -22.44 -2.40
CA ASP A 548 -16.83 -21.68 -3.32
C ASP A 548 -17.33 -21.67 -4.77
N THR A 549 -18.23 -22.58 -5.14
CA THR A 549 -18.92 -22.60 -6.45
C THR A 549 -19.94 -21.48 -6.62
N GLY A 550 -20.27 -20.74 -5.56
CA GLY A 550 -21.36 -19.76 -5.53
C GLY A 550 -22.70 -20.31 -5.04
N GLU A 551 -22.77 -21.63 -4.77
CA GLU A 551 -23.99 -22.27 -4.28
C GLU A 551 -24.24 -22.01 -2.80
N ILE A 552 -25.48 -21.68 -2.47
CA ILE A 552 -25.99 -21.55 -1.11
C ILE A 552 -26.93 -22.72 -0.82
N VAL A 553 -26.74 -23.37 0.33
CA VAL A 553 -27.50 -24.56 0.74
C VAL A 553 -28.07 -24.36 2.14
N LYS A 554 -29.39 -24.51 2.28
CA LYS A 554 -30.08 -24.58 3.58
C LYS A 554 -30.42 -26.01 3.89
N PHE A 555 -30.31 -26.40 5.16
CA PHE A 555 -30.60 -27.75 5.62
C PHE A 555 -31.89 -27.80 6.44
N LYS A 556 -32.73 -28.82 6.20
CA LYS A 556 -33.88 -29.13 7.07
C LYS A 556 -33.39 -29.58 8.44
N ARG A 557 -32.36 -30.42 8.41
CA ARG A 557 -31.52 -30.90 9.51
C ARG A 557 -30.16 -31.27 8.91
N PRO A 558 -29.07 -31.33 9.70
CA PRO A 558 -27.77 -31.74 9.17
C PRO A 558 -27.86 -33.03 8.35
N GLY A 559 -27.29 -32.99 7.14
CA GLY A 559 -27.32 -34.09 6.15
C GLY A 559 -28.57 -34.16 5.26
N GLU A 560 -29.60 -33.33 5.47
CA GLU A 560 -30.80 -33.29 4.64
C GLU A 560 -31.05 -31.86 4.10
N VAL A 561 -30.79 -31.67 2.80
CA VAL A 561 -30.96 -30.39 2.11
C VAL A 561 -32.43 -29.99 2.02
N ASP A 562 -32.71 -28.72 2.30
CA ASP A 562 -34.02 -28.09 2.14
C ASP A 562 -34.13 -27.36 0.79
N LEU A 563 -33.26 -26.37 0.60
CA LEU A 563 -33.16 -25.56 -0.60
C LEU A 563 -31.70 -25.34 -0.98
N ARG A 564 -31.48 -25.17 -2.27
CA ARG A 564 -30.18 -24.98 -2.91
C ARG A 564 -30.37 -24.03 -4.08
N PHE A 565 -29.58 -22.97 -4.14
CA PHE A 565 -29.62 -21.95 -5.18
C PHE A 565 -28.24 -21.31 -5.32
N THR A 566 -28.00 -20.60 -6.43
CA THR A 566 -26.74 -19.87 -6.65
C THR A 566 -26.89 -18.39 -6.28
N LEU A 567 -25.90 -17.83 -5.58
CA LEU A 567 -25.78 -16.40 -5.31
C LEU A 567 -24.64 -15.82 -6.16
N GLY A 568 -24.93 -14.87 -7.04
CA GLY A 568 -23.94 -14.37 -8.00
C GLY A 568 -23.65 -15.38 -9.13
N ASP A 569 -22.76 -15.01 -10.06
CA ASP A 569 -22.37 -15.80 -11.24
C ASP A 569 -20.86 -16.11 -11.28
N TYR A 570 -20.23 -16.09 -10.11
CA TYR A 570 -18.79 -16.28 -9.96
C TYR A 570 -18.47 -17.09 -8.71
N SER A 571 -17.30 -17.73 -8.72
CA SER A 571 -16.78 -18.50 -7.59
C SER A 571 -16.35 -17.59 -6.44
N PHE A 572 -16.57 -18.06 -5.21
CA PHE A 572 -16.06 -17.42 -4.01
C PHE A 572 -14.67 -17.97 -3.66
N ILE A 573 -13.90 -17.16 -2.94
CA ILE A 573 -12.66 -17.62 -2.32
C ILE A 573 -12.97 -17.68 -0.82
N GLU A 574 -12.93 -18.87 -0.26
CA GLU A 574 -13.15 -19.14 1.18
C GLU A 574 -14.38 -18.41 1.77
N PRO A 575 -15.58 -18.65 1.22
CA PRO A 575 -16.75 -17.84 1.56
C PRO A 575 -17.06 -17.82 3.05
N ARG A 576 -17.46 -16.66 3.58
CA ARG A 576 -18.12 -16.54 4.89
C ARG A 576 -19.57 -16.16 4.66
N ILE A 577 -20.47 -16.69 5.47
CA ILE A 577 -21.92 -16.55 5.29
C ILE A 577 -22.58 -16.11 6.60
N ALA A 578 -23.53 -15.17 6.50
CA ALA A 578 -24.49 -14.88 7.55
C ALA A 578 -25.91 -14.91 6.98
N VAL A 579 -26.89 -15.28 7.80
CA VAL A 579 -28.29 -15.38 7.38
C VAL A 579 -29.21 -14.83 8.48
N ILE A 580 -30.19 -14.02 8.07
CA ILE A 580 -31.30 -13.58 8.90
C ILE A 580 -32.54 -13.38 8.03
N ASP A 581 -33.70 -13.84 8.49
CA ASP A 581 -34.99 -13.71 7.78
C ASP A 581 -34.90 -14.16 6.31
N ASP A 582 -34.26 -15.31 6.09
CA ASP A 582 -33.98 -15.91 4.77
C ASP A 582 -33.18 -15.02 3.78
N HIS A 583 -32.66 -13.88 4.23
CA HIS A 583 -31.67 -13.09 3.51
C HIS A 583 -30.27 -13.62 3.79
N VAL A 584 -29.52 -13.85 2.72
CA VAL A 584 -28.17 -14.41 2.77
C VAL A 584 -27.16 -13.31 2.45
N PHE A 585 -26.13 -13.24 3.29
CA PHE A 585 -24.99 -12.35 3.13
C PHE A 585 -23.74 -13.20 2.97
N VAL A 586 -22.96 -12.94 1.93
CA VAL A 586 -21.68 -13.63 1.69
C VAL A 586 -20.59 -12.61 1.43
N THR A 587 -19.52 -12.65 2.20
CA THR A 587 -18.34 -11.86 1.86
C THR A 587 -17.60 -12.54 0.72
N THR A 588 -17.21 -11.72 -0.25
CA THR A 588 -16.32 -12.05 -1.36
C THR A 588 -15.17 -11.05 -1.26
N ARG A 589 -13.93 -11.41 -1.63
CA ARG A 589 -12.72 -10.55 -1.53
C ARG A 589 -12.92 -9.25 -0.71
N ASP A 590 -13.39 -8.18 -1.36
CA ASP A 590 -13.55 -6.86 -0.73
C ASP A 590 -14.99 -6.29 -0.82
N ARG A 591 -16.02 -7.14 -0.89
CA ARG A 591 -17.45 -6.72 -0.93
C ARG A 591 -18.39 -7.78 -0.36
N ILE A 592 -19.58 -7.35 0.02
CA ILE A 592 -20.63 -8.22 0.55
C ILE A 592 -21.68 -8.44 -0.53
N LEU A 593 -22.00 -9.70 -0.81
CA LEU A 593 -23.15 -10.08 -1.61
C LEU A 593 -24.36 -10.29 -0.73
N ARG A 594 -25.54 -9.89 -1.21
CA ARG A 594 -26.83 -10.12 -0.58
C ARG A 594 -27.81 -10.80 -1.55
N GLY A 595 -28.66 -11.68 -1.04
CA GLY A 595 -29.81 -12.18 -1.79
C GLY A 595 -30.95 -12.69 -0.91
N ASP A 596 -32.19 -12.55 -1.37
CA ASP A 596 -33.36 -13.23 -0.80
C ASP A 596 -33.36 -14.69 -1.28
N ALA A 597 -33.23 -15.62 -0.35
CA ALA A 597 -33.11 -17.04 -0.67
C ALA A 597 -34.35 -17.60 -1.36
N LEU A 598 -35.55 -17.19 -0.96
CA LEU A 598 -36.80 -17.73 -1.49
C LEU A 598 -37.06 -17.21 -2.90
N GLN A 599 -36.79 -15.92 -3.13
CA GLN A 599 -36.86 -15.32 -4.45
C GLN A 599 -35.88 -15.99 -5.42
N LEU A 600 -34.59 -16.03 -5.07
CA LEU A 600 -33.55 -16.62 -5.93
C LEU A 600 -33.82 -18.10 -6.22
N TYR A 601 -34.28 -18.85 -5.23
CA TYR A 601 -34.66 -20.24 -5.41
C TYR A 601 -35.84 -20.42 -6.36
N ALA A 602 -36.87 -19.56 -6.28
CA ALA A 602 -38.03 -19.62 -7.16
C ALA A 602 -37.66 -19.29 -8.61
N GLU A 603 -36.90 -18.23 -8.85
CA GLU A 603 -36.43 -17.78 -10.18
C GLU A 603 -35.60 -18.86 -10.88
N GLN A 604 -34.67 -19.48 -10.16
CA GLN A 604 -33.81 -20.53 -10.71
C GLN A 604 -34.58 -21.81 -11.05
N ARG A 605 -35.71 -22.04 -10.37
CA ARG A 605 -36.58 -23.19 -10.64
C ARG A 605 -37.57 -22.93 -11.78
N SER A 606 -37.98 -21.68 -12.00
CA SER A 606 -38.86 -21.29 -13.11
C SER A 606 -38.12 -21.21 -14.46
N GLY A 607 -36.78 -21.15 -14.43
CA GLY A 607 -35.96 -21.00 -15.64
C GLY A 607 -35.98 -19.58 -16.20
N GLU A 608 -36.49 -18.61 -15.43
CA GLU A 608 -36.43 -17.19 -15.79
C GLU A 608 -34.99 -16.68 -15.63
N GLN A 609 -34.40 -16.23 -16.74
CA GLN A 609 -33.10 -15.57 -16.74
C GLN A 609 -33.19 -14.23 -15.98
N ARG A 610 -32.12 -13.92 -15.21
CA ARG A 610 -31.93 -12.68 -14.46
C ARG A 610 -32.39 -11.43 -15.26
N SER A 611 -33.45 -10.79 -14.79
CA SER A 611 -33.68 -9.36 -15.02
C SER A 611 -33.95 -8.72 -13.68
N ASN A 612 -33.07 -7.80 -13.28
CA ASN A 612 -33.09 -7.01 -12.04
C ASN A 612 -32.37 -7.65 -10.84
N LEU A 613 -31.07 -7.87 -10.98
CA LEU A 613 -30.19 -7.40 -9.91
C LEU A 613 -30.08 -5.89 -10.11
N GLU A 614 -30.50 -5.10 -9.13
CA GLU A 614 -30.07 -3.72 -8.98
C GLU A 614 -28.56 -3.73 -8.72
N LEU A 615 -27.79 -3.93 -9.80
CA LEU A 615 -26.46 -3.39 -9.94
C LEU A 615 -26.65 -1.91 -10.26
N THR A 616 -26.84 -1.09 -9.23
CA THR A 616 -26.61 0.35 -9.38
C THR A 616 -25.10 0.54 -9.22
N PRO A 617 -24.41 1.22 -10.17
CA PRO A 617 -22.95 1.34 -10.20
C PRO A 617 -22.33 1.90 -8.92
#